data_AF-A0A8C4T7J5-F1
#
_entry.id   AF-A0A8C4T7J5-F1
#
_cell.length_a   1.000
_cell.length_b   1.000
_cell.length_c   1.000
_cell.angle_alpha   90.00
_cell.angle_beta   90.00
_cell.angle_gamma   90.00
#
_symmetry.space_group_name_H-M   'P 1'
#
loop_
_entity.id
_entity.type
_entity.pdbx_description
1 polymer ?
#
loop_
_entity_poly.entity_id
_entity_poly.type
_entity_poly.pdbx_seq_one_letter_code
_entity_poly.pdbx_strand_id
1 'polypeptide(L)'
;MATNVKDKDAYLRLNFLYQAAHCVLATNPENVELARFYCHTEKNISKRLVLRQDPSVKRTICKKCCSLLVPGVTATVRQRKCRQRQRKTVVRCLSCGKTKQFLNNPSYVLWGDRPESQPQYPQSQSKQVATQKPPVNSKTAR
;
A
#
# COMPACT_ATOMS: atom_id res chain seq x y z
N MET A 1 -4.79 1.79 26.87
CA MET A 1 -4.74 0.35 27.24
C MET A 1 -4.08 -0.40 26.09
N ALA A 2 -2.89 -0.95 26.29
CA ALA A 2 -2.21 -1.72 25.24
C ALA A 2 -2.99 -3.01 25.01
N THR A 3 -3.69 -3.10 23.86
CA THR A 3 -4.31 -4.34 23.42
C THR A 3 -3.22 -5.41 23.35
N ASN A 4 -3.38 -6.53 24.06
CA ASN A 4 -2.48 -7.67 23.97
C ASN A 4 -2.68 -8.35 22.60
N VAL A 5 -2.02 -7.79 21.59
CA VAL A 5 -2.03 -8.32 20.23
C VAL A 5 -1.08 -9.52 20.20
N LYS A 6 -1.61 -10.70 19.91
CA LYS A 6 -0.80 -11.90 19.67
C LYS A 6 0.25 -11.59 18.60
N ASP A 7 1.48 -12.05 18.82
CA ASP A 7 2.62 -11.84 17.91
C ASP A 7 3.02 -10.38 17.68
N LYS A 8 2.84 -9.51 18.68
CA LYS A 8 3.22 -8.09 18.64
C LYS A 8 4.63 -7.86 18.11
N ASP A 9 5.61 -8.60 18.62
CA ASP A 9 7.03 -8.44 18.22
C ASP A 9 7.26 -8.81 16.76
N ALA A 10 6.51 -9.79 16.24
CA ALA A 10 6.59 -10.15 14.84
C ALA A 10 6.02 -9.03 13.94
N TYR A 11 4.90 -8.42 14.31
CA TYR A 11 4.36 -7.27 13.59
C TYR A 11 5.29 -6.05 13.62
N LEU A 12 5.92 -5.79 14.77
CA LEU A 12 6.95 -4.73 14.90
C LEU A 12 8.13 -4.99 13.96
N ARG A 13 8.62 -6.24 13.90
CA ARG A 13 9.71 -6.63 13.00
C ARG A 13 9.33 -6.49 11.52
N LEU A 14 8.12 -6.90 11.13
CA LEU A 14 7.63 -6.72 9.76
C LEU A 14 7.55 -5.24 9.39
N ASN A 15 7.01 -4.41 10.29
CA ASN A 15 6.90 -2.97 10.08
C ASN A 15 8.27 -2.31 9.92
N PHE A 16 9.23 -2.66 10.78
CA PHE A 16 10.60 -2.16 10.69
C PHE A 16 11.25 -2.48 9.35
N LEU A 17 11.17 -3.74 8.88
CA LEU A 17 11.72 -4.14 7.58
C LEU A 17 11.07 -3.39 6.42
N TYR A 18 9.76 -3.20 6.47
CA TYR A 18 9.03 -2.45 5.46
C TYR A 18 9.48 -0.99 5.40
N GLN A 19 9.59 -0.32 6.55
CA GLN A 19 10.06 1.07 6.64
C GLN A 19 11.52 1.21 6.22
N ALA A 20 12.39 0.28 6.61
CA ALA A 20 13.80 0.25 6.19
C ALA A 20 13.92 0.16 4.66
N ALA A 21 13.09 -0.66 4.00
CA ALA A 21 13.08 -0.76 2.54
C ALA A 21 12.72 0.58 1.86
N HIS A 22 11.78 1.34 2.41
CA HIS A 22 11.45 2.68 1.92
C HIS A 22 12.58 3.69 2.19
N CYS A 23 13.18 3.65 3.38
CA CYS A 23 14.27 4.55 3.76
C CYS A 23 15.50 4.37 2.84
N VAL A 24 15.86 3.13 2.51
CA VAL A 24 16.96 2.84 1.57
C VAL A 24 16.69 3.44 0.20
N LEU A 25 15.49 3.24 -0.36
CA LEU A 25 15.15 3.80 -1.68
C LEU A 25 15.03 5.32 -1.66
N ALA A 26 14.61 5.91 -0.54
CA ALA A 26 14.55 7.36 -0.36
C ALA A 26 15.94 7.99 -0.28
N THR A 27 16.89 7.30 0.36
CA THR A 27 18.27 7.78 0.50
C THR A 27 19.06 7.58 -0.79
N ASN A 28 18.96 6.39 -1.40
CA ASN A 28 19.72 6.00 -2.58
C ASN A 28 18.85 5.12 -3.51
N PRO A 29 18.30 5.67 -4.61
CA PRO A 29 17.38 4.93 -5.47
C PRO A 29 18.05 3.79 -6.26
N GLU A 30 19.37 3.86 -6.47
CA GLU A 30 20.16 2.81 -7.15
C GLU A 30 20.25 1.52 -6.33
N ASN A 31 20.16 1.60 -5.00
CA ASN A 31 20.32 0.47 -4.08
C ASN A 31 19.05 -0.39 -3.96
N VAL A 32 18.50 -0.79 -5.10
CA VAL A 32 17.25 -1.56 -5.19
C VAL A 32 17.40 -2.96 -4.60
N GLU A 33 18.60 -3.53 -4.61
CA GLU A 33 18.87 -4.89 -4.11
C GLU A 33 18.74 -4.98 -2.59
N LEU A 34 19.21 -3.97 -1.85
CA LEU A 34 19.05 -3.93 -0.40
C LEU A 34 17.57 -3.80 0.00
N ALA A 35 16.81 -2.97 -0.72
CA ALA A 35 15.36 -2.87 -0.51
C ALA A 35 14.64 -4.20 -0.81
N ARG A 36 15.07 -4.93 -1.85
CA ARG A 36 14.56 -6.28 -2.16
C ARG A 36 14.87 -7.27 -1.03
N PHE A 37 16.08 -7.20 -0.47
CA PHE A 37 16.47 -8.08 0.64
C PHE A 37 15.57 -7.89 1.86
N TYR A 38 15.27 -6.64 2.24
CA TYR A 38 14.34 -6.37 3.34
C TYR A 38 12.93 -6.90 3.07
N CYS A 39 12.36 -6.61 1.90
CA CYS A 39 11.04 -7.12 1.54
C CYS A 39 11.01 -8.65 1.38
N HIS A 40 12.11 -9.28 0.95
CA HIS A 40 12.23 -10.74 0.90
C HIS A 40 12.22 -11.34 2.30
N THR A 41 12.96 -10.73 3.22
CA THR A 41 13.04 -11.13 4.64
C THR A 41 11.68 -10.99 5.31
N GLU A 42 11.01 -9.85 5.10
CA GLU A 42 9.65 -9.58 5.55
C GLU A 42 8.66 -10.66 5.08
N LYS A 43 8.70 -10.99 3.77
CA LYS A 43 7.84 -12.04 3.18
C LYS A 43 8.12 -13.42 3.79
N ASN A 44 9.39 -13.76 4.05
CA ASN A 44 9.76 -15.03 4.66
C ASN A 44 9.28 -15.15 6.10
N ILE A 45 9.43 -14.08 6.90
CA ILE A 45 8.93 -14.02 8.27
C ILE A 45 7.41 -14.16 8.28
N SER A 46 6.71 -13.40 7.44
CA SER A 46 5.25 -13.48 7.31
C SER A 46 4.77 -14.87 6.91
N LYS A 47 5.50 -15.56 6.01
CA LYS A 47 5.16 -16.93 5.60
C LYS A 47 5.41 -17.95 6.72
N ARG A 48 6.53 -17.84 7.43
CA ARG A 48 6.89 -18.79 8.51
C ARG A 48 5.95 -18.67 9.71
N LEU A 49 5.63 -17.45 10.11
CA LEU A 49 4.75 -17.17 11.25
C LEU A 49 3.27 -17.16 10.88
N VAL A 50 2.92 -17.44 9.61
CA VAL A 50 1.54 -17.45 9.10
C VAL A 50 0.79 -16.14 9.38
N LEU A 51 1.51 -15.01 9.30
CA LEU A 51 0.96 -13.69 9.60
C LEU A 51 0.30 -13.07 8.38
N ARG A 52 -0.93 -12.57 8.55
CA ARG A 52 -1.69 -11.91 7.49
C ARG A 52 -1.34 -10.43 7.43
N GLN A 53 -0.47 -10.05 6.50
CA GLN A 53 -0.23 -8.63 6.21
C GLN A 53 -1.44 -7.98 5.51
N ASP A 54 -1.59 -6.68 5.73
CA ASP A 54 -2.63 -5.84 5.14
C ASP A 54 -2.51 -5.76 3.59
N PRO A 55 -3.64 -5.75 2.84
CA PRO A 55 -3.60 -5.63 1.39
C PRO A 55 -2.90 -4.36 0.89
N SER A 56 -2.92 -3.23 1.61
CA SER A 56 -2.23 -2.00 1.20
C SER A 56 -0.71 -2.20 1.07
N VAL A 57 -0.10 -2.81 2.09
CA VAL A 57 1.33 -3.18 2.11
C VAL A 57 1.63 -4.27 1.07
N LYS A 58 0.81 -5.31 0.99
CA LYS A 58 1.01 -6.37 -0.02
C LYS A 58 0.89 -5.86 -1.46
N ARG A 59 0.18 -4.77 -1.71
CA ARG A 59 0.07 -4.15 -3.04
C ARG A 59 1.39 -3.50 -3.46
N THR A 60 2.14 -2.92 -2.53
CA THR A 60 3.42 -2.24 -2.80
C THR A 60 4.59 -3.20 -2.98
N ILE A 61 4.49 -4.49 -2.63
CA ILE A 61 5.62 -5.45 -2.77
C ILE A 61 5.42 -6.43 -3.95
N CYS A 62 6.42 -6.60 -4.82
CA CYS A 62 6.34 -7.54 -5.95
C CYS A 62 6.25 -9.01 -5.48
N LYS A 63 5.29 -9.78 -6.00
CA LYS A 63 5.11 -11.19 -5.59
C LYS A 63 6.27 -12.11 -6.02
N LYS A 64 6.93 -11.82 -7.15
CA LYS A 64 7.99 -12.65 -7.74
C LYS A 64 9.35 -12.34 -7.11
N CYS A 65 9.89 -11.14 -7.38
CA CYS A 65 11.23 -10.74 -6.95
C CYS A 65 11.28 -10.03 -5.59
N CYS A 66 10.15 -9.85 -4.89
CA CYS A 66 10.08 -9.13 -3.62
C CYS A 66 10.56 -7.67 -3.67
N SER A 67 10.67 -7.06 -4.85
CA SER A 67 11.00 -5.63 -4.96
C SER A 67 9.86 -4.76 -4.46
N LEU A 68 10.19 -3.73 -3.68
CA LEU A 68 9.28 -2.64 -3.38
C LEU A 68 8.91 -1.93 -4.68
N LEU A 69 7.62 -1.67 -4.91
CA LEU A 69 7.03 -1.08 -6.11
C LEU A 69 6.75 0.39 -5.84
N VAL A 70 7.75 1.23 -6.07
CA VAL A 70 7.64 2.68 -6.01
C VAL A 70 7.37 3.19 -7.43
N PRO A 71 6.24 3.89 -7.66
CA PRO A 71 5.95 4.48 -8.96
C PRO A 71 7.08 5.40 -9.42
N GLY A 72 7.57 5.23 -10.64
CA GLY A 72 8.61 6.07 -11.23
C GLY A 72 10.04 5.60 -10.96
N VAL A 73 10.28 4.83 -9.89
CA VAL A 73 11.62 4.31 -9.55
C VAL A 73 11.75 2.84 -9.94
N THR A 74 10.98 1.96 -9.28
CA THR A 74 11.09 0.50 -9.45
C THR A 74 9.88 -0.12 -10.16
N ALA A 75 8.81 0.66 -10.33
CA ALA A 75 7.57 0.24 -10.96
C ALA A 75 6.98 1.33 -11.87
N THR A 76 6.31 0.89 -12.92
CA THR A 76 5.48 1.76 -13.75
C THR A 76 4.02 1.56 -13.40
N VAL A 77 3.29 2.66 -13.20
CA VAL A 77 1.87 2.66 -12.91
C VAL A 77 1.14 3.32 -14.07
N ARG A 78 0.20 2.60 -14.70
CA ARG A 78 -0.58 3.11 -15.81
C ARG A 78 -2.06 2.83 -15.59
N GLN A 79 -2.91 3.80 -15.85
CA GLN A 79 -4.34 3.57 -15.93
C GLN A 79 -4.69 3.11 -17.36
N ARG A 80 -5.43 2.01 -17.47
CA ARG A 80 -5.90 1.45 -18.75
C ARG A 80 -7.41 1.31 -18.71
N LYS A 81 -8.06 1.57 -19.85
CA LYS A 81 -9.49 1.33 -20.03
C LYS A 81 -9.72 -0.17 -20.30
N CYS A 82 -10.72 -0.76 -19.66
CA CYS A 82 -11.21 -2.11 -19.96
C CYS A 82 -12.48 -2.06 -20.84
N ARG A 83 -12.85 -3.22 -21.41
CA ARG A 83 -13.99 -3.37 -22.33
C ARG A 83 -15.34 -2.87 -21.75
N GLN A 84 -15.50 -2.84 -20.43
CA GLN A 84 -16.76 -2.51 -19.73
C GLN A 84 -16.79 -1.08 -19.13
N ARG A 85 -16.16 -0.08 -19.77
CA ARG A 85 -16.04 1.32 -19.25
C ARG A 85 -15.32 1.49 -17.90
N GLN A 86 -14.93 0.40 -17.24
CA GLN A 86 -14.12 0.45 -16.03
C GLN A 86 -12.65 0.78 -16.34
N ARG A 87 -12.02 1.54 -15.45
CA ARG A 87 -10.58 1.81 -15.49
C ARG A 87 -9.87 0.82 -14.59
N LYS A 88 -8.70 0.34 -15.01
CA LYS A 88 -7.80 -0.46 -14.18
C LYS A 88 -6.45 0.21 -14.01
N THR A 89 -5.92 0.17 -12.80
CA THR A 89 -4.55 0.57 -12.50
C THR A 89 -3.64 -0.64 -12.65
N VAL A 90 -2.71 -0.55 -13.60
CA VAL A 90 -1.74 -1.59 -13.93
C VAL A 90 -0.40 -1.17 -13.38
N VAL A 91 0.12 -1.93 -12.42
CA VAL A 91 1.44 -1.73 -11.80
C VAL A 91 2.39 -2.79 -12.32
N ARG A 92 3.38 -2.41 -13.12
CA ARG A 92 4.39 -3.32 -13.68
C ARG A 92 5.73 -3.09 -12.99
N CYS A 93 6.30 -4.16 -12.44
CA CYS A 93 7.66 -4.16 -11.89
C CYS A 93 8.68 -4.03 -13.03
N LEU A 94 9.62 -3.09 -12.90
CA LEU A 94 10.67 -2.89 -13.90
C LEU A 94 11.74 -3.99 -13.85
N SER A 95 11.96 -4.60 -12.69
CA SER A 95 13.04 -5.59 -12.49
C SER A 95 12.69 -6.98 -13.02
N CYS A 96 11.45 -7.44 -12.86
CA CYS A 96 11.04 -8.80 -13.25
C CYS A 96 9.87 -8.86 -14.24
N GLY A 97 9.31 -7.71 -14.64
CA GLY A 97 8.18 -7.61 -15.56
C GLY A 97 6.82 -8.06 -15.01
N LYS A 98 6.75 -8.62 -13.79
CA LYS A 98 5.46 -9.06 -13.22
C LYS A 98 4.54 -7.86 -13.03
N THR A 99 3.30 -8.04 -13.46
CA THR A 99 2.28 -7.00 -13.47
C THR A 99 1.18 -7.32 -12.46
N LYS A 100 0.77 -6.34 -11.68
CA LYS A 100 -0.43 -6.35 -10.84
C LYS A 100 -1.49 -5.45 -11.46
N GLN A 101 -2.75 -5.85 -11.37
CA GLN A 101 -3.87 -5.10 -11.91
C GLN A 101 -4.89 -4.88 -10.80
N PHE A 102 -5.33 -3.64 -10.62
CA PHE A 102 -6.35 -3.26 -9.66
C PHE A 102 -7.48 -2.55 -10.39
N LEU A 103 -8.72 -2.95 -10.14
CA LEU A 103 -9.88 -2.26 -10.69
C LEU A 103 -10.08 -0.94 -9.93
N ASN A 104 -10.27 0.15 -10.67
CA ASN A 104 -10.63 1.44 -10.08
C ASN A 104 -12.15 1.50 -10.01
N ASN A 105 -12.72 0.90 -8.97
CA ASN A 105 -14.12 1.02 -8.64
C ASN A 105 -14.27 1.95 -7.42
N PRO A 106 -14.93 3.12 -7.53
CA PRO A 106 -15.12 4.03 -6.40
C PRO A 106 -15.99 3.42 -5.28
N SER A 107 -16.86 2.45 -5.56
CA SER A 107 -17.68 1.80 -4.54
C SER A 107 -16.96 0.65 -3.81
N TYR A 108 -15.75 0.28 -4.23
CA TYR A 108 -15.03 -0.83 -3.63
C TYR A 108 -14.17 -0.37 -2.45
N VAL A 109 -14.42 -0.98 -1.28
CA VAL A 109 -13.69 -0.73 -0.03
C VAL A 109 -13.10 -2.05 0.46
N LEU A 110 -11.84 -2.04 0.93
CA LEU A 110 -11.23 -3.23 1.53
C LEU A 110 -11.97 -3.63 2.80
N TRP A 111 -11.98 -4.92 3.14
CA TRP A 111 -12.62 -5.38 4.37
C TRP A 111 -12.15 -4.60 5.59
N GLY A 112 -10.83 -4.45 5.74
CA GLY A 112 -10.24 -3.72 6.87
C GLY A 112 -10.61 -2.24 6.92
N ASP A 113 -11.00 -1.60 5.82
CA ASP A 113 -11.39 -0.18 5.82
C ASP A 113 -12.87 0.02 6.18
N ARG A 114 -13.66 -1.06 6.32
CA ARG A 114 -15.07 -0.96 6.67
C ARG A 114 -15.24 -0.64 8.15
N PRO A 115 -16.17 0.25 8.52
CA PRO A 115 -16.38 0.65 9.92
C PRO A 115 -16.76 -0.54 10.82
N GLU A 116 -17.51 -1.51 10.29
CA GLU A 116 -17.89 -2.75 11.01
C GLU A 116 -16.69 -3.64 11.38
N SER A 117 -15.61 -3.57 10.60
CA SER A 117 -14.42 -4.40 10.80
C SER A 117 -13.38 -3.77 11.73
N GLN A 118 -13.52 -2.47 11.98
CA GLN A 118 -12.56 -1.69 12.74
C GLN A 118 -12.81 -1.90 14.24
N PRO A 119 -11.80 -2.32 15.02
CA PRO A 119 -11.93 -2.35 16.46
C PRO A 119 -12.27 -0.96 16.98
N GLN A 120 -13.17 -0.86 17.96
CA GLN A 120 -13.43 0.39 18.68
C GLN A 120 -12.21 0.72 19.54
N TYR A 121 -11.23 1.38 18.94
CA TYR A 121 -10.17 2.04 19.70
C TYR A 121 -10.73 3.31 20.33
N PRO A 122 -10.40 3.61 21.60
CA PRO A 122 -10.70 4.92 22.18
C PRO A 122 -10.12 5.99 21.26
N GLN A 123 -10.96 6.88 20.72
CA GLN A 123 -10.55 7.88 19.76
C GLN A 123 -9.57 8.86 20.41
N SER A 124 -8.27 8.66 20.21
CA SER A 124 -7.31 9.75 20.33
C SER A 124 -7.54 10.68 19.16
N GLN A 125 -8.12 11.84 19.44
CA GLN A 125 -8.55 12.87 18.49
C GLN A 125 -7.41 13.24 17.50
N SER A 126 -7.37 12.61 16.33
CA SER A 126 -6.63 13.15 15.19
C SER A 126 -7.53 14.16 14.49
N LYS A 127 -7.25 15.46 14.72
CA LYS A 127 -7.86 16.57 14.00
C LYS A 127 -7.75 16.29 12.49
N GLN A 128 -8.88 16.19 11.82
CA GLN A 128 -8.95 16.12 10.37
C GLN A 128 -8.33 17.40 9.81
N VAL A 129 -7.21 17.29 9.08
CA VAL A 129 -6.73 18.38 8.23
C VAL A 129 -7.74 18.50 7.09
N ALA A 130 -8.61 19.50 7.20
CA ALA A 130 -9.59 19.82 6.19
C ALA A 130 -8.89 20.16 4.87
N THR A 131 -8.96 19.28 3.89
CA THR A 131 -8.70 19.64 2.49
C THR A 131 -9.89 20.48 2.02
N GLN A 132 -9.75 21.80 2.13
CA GLN A 132 -10.69 22.73 1.51
C GLN A 132 -10.66 22.49 0.00
N LYS A 133 -11.76 21.95 -0.56
CA LYS A 133 -11.99 21.99 -2.00
C LYS A 133 -12.16 23.46 -2.41
N PRO A 134 -11.51 23.93 -3.49
CA PRO A 134 -11.76 25.28 -3.99
C PRO A 134 -13.22 25.40 -4.47
N PRO A 135 -13.87 26.58 -4.30
CA PRO A 135 -15.27 26.76 -4.63
C PRO A 135 -15.50 26.71 -6.15
N VAL A 136 -16.45 25.86 -6.56
CA VAL A 136 -17.02 25.83 -7.92
C VAL A 136 -17.99 27.00 -8.02
N ASN A 137 -17.65 28.01 -8.80
CA ASN A 137 -18.52 29.16 -9.03
C ASN A 137 -19.52 28.84 -10.16
N SER A 138 -20.72 28.39 -9.79
CA SER A 138 -21.85 28.26 -10.70
C SER A 138 -22.54 29.62 -10.84
N LYS A 139 -22.17 30.42 -11.85
CA LYS A 139 -23.02 31.52 -12.30
C LYS A 139 -24.01 31.00 -13.33
N THR A 140 -25.27 31.07 -12.92
CA THR A 140 -26.52 30.80 -13.63
C THR A 140 -26.75 31.73 -14.82
N ALA A 141 -27.56 31.24 -15.74
CA ALA A 141 -28.05 31.88 -16.95
C ALA A 141 -28.73 33.25 -16.72
N ARG A 142 -28.50 34.16 -17.67
CA ARG A 142 -29.55 34.99 -18.29
C ARG A 142 -29.18 35.24 -19.74
#